data_AF-B1PLI4-F1
#
_entry.id   AF-B1PLI4-F1
#
_cell.length_a   1.000
_cell.length_b   1.000
_cell.length_c   1.000
_cell.angle_alpha   90.00
_cell.angle_beta   90.00
_cell.angle_gamma   90.00
#
_symmetry.space_group_name_H-M   'P 1'
#
loop_
_entity.id
_entity.type
_entity.pdbx_description
1 polymer ?
#
loop_
_entity_poly.entity_id
_entity_poly.type
_entity_poly.pdbx_seq_one_letter_code
_entity_poly.pdbx_strand_id
1 'polypeptide(L)'
;PETKQSINAALVGKMKKGGILVNTARKEVINEAELIQLMQERDDLKFVTDIMPDADHEFAKFSGRYFSTPKKMGAQTAEANINAGIAAAKQINAFFKDGDTKFQVNK
;
A
#
# COMPACT_ATOMS: atom_id res chain seq x y z
N PRO A 1 12.41 -0.61 8.00
CA PRO A 1 11.78 -0.89 9.31
C PRO A 1 10.94 0.28 9.84
N GLU A 2 11.39 1.49 9.54
CA GLU A 2 10.92 2.80 9.97
C GLU A 2 9.44 3.06 9.66
N THR A 3 8.93 2.54 8.54
CA THR A 3 7.56 2.81 8.09
C THR A 3 6.52 1.82 8.63
N LYS A 4 6.95 0.75 9.31
CA LYS A 4 6.04 -0.28 9.81
C LYS A 4 5.09 0.33 10.83
N GLN A 5 3.78 0.16 10.63
CA GLN A 5 2.71 0.69 11.49
C GLN A 5 2.77 2.21 11.74
N SER A 6 3.47 2.95 10.87
CA SER A 6 3.60 4.42 11.00
C SER A 6 2.32 5.19 10.68
N ILE A 7 1.38 4.58 9.95
CA ILE A 7 0.05 5.13 9.68
C ILE A 7 -0.92 4.60 10.73
N ASN A 8 -1.12 5.40 11.77
CA ASN A 8 -1.78 5.01 13.02
C ASN A 8 -2.96 5.95 13.37
N ALA A 9 -3.69 5.70 14.47
CA ALA A 9 -4.89 6.49 14.80
C ALA A 9 -4.55 7.96 15.08
N ALA A 10 -3.43 8.24 15.73
CA ALA A 10 -3.00 9.61 16.03
C ALA A 10 -2.71 10.42 14.75
N LEU A 11 -2.21 9.77 13.70
CA LEU A 11 -1.97 10.42 12.40
C LEU A 11 -3.27 10.57 11.60
N VAL A 12 -4.01 9.48 11.42
CA VAL A 12 -5.24 9.45 10.60
C VAL A 12 -6.34 10.28 11.26
N GLY A 13 -6.41 10.33 12.58
CA GLY A 13 -7.40 11.12 13.34
C GLY A 13 -7.29 12.63 13.10
N LYS A 14 -6.14 13.13 12.63
CA LYS A 14 -5.94 14.53 12.25
C LYS A 14 -6.62 14.90 10.92
N MET A 15 -7.11 13.92 10.17
CA MET A 15 -7.82 14.17 8.92
C MET A 15 -9.12 14.95 9.18
N LYS A 16 -9.44 15.86 8.27
CA LYS A 16 -10.71 16.61 8.29
C LYS A 16 -11.91 15.66 8.23
N LYS A 17 -13.08 16.16 8.66
CA LYS A 17 -14.34 15.41 8.56
C LYS A 17 -14.58 14.94 7.12
N GLY A 18 -14.94 13.67 6.94
CA GLY A 18 -15.12 13.00 5.64
C GLY A 18 -13.82 12.51 5.01
N GLY A 19 -12.74 12.37 5.78
CA GLY A 19 -11.44 11.96 5.29
C GLY A 19 -11.43 10.56 4.66
N ILE A 20 -10.69 10.39 3.56
CA ILE A 20 -10.53 9.11 2.86
C ILE A 20 -9.04 8.74 2.85
N LEU A 21 -8.69 7.66 3.53
CA LEU A 21 -7.36 7.08 3.48
C LEU A 21 -7.28 6.07 2.32
N VAL A 22 -6.33 6.29 1.40
CA VAL A 22 -6.10 5.40 0.25
C VAL A 22 -4.72 4.78 0.34
N ASN A 23 -4.62 3.44 0.31
CA ASN A 23 -3.35 2.72 0.38
C ASN A 23 -3.09 1.87 -0.87
N THR A 24 -2.07 2.22 -1.65
CA THR A 24 -1.58 1.43 -2.78
C THR A 24 -0.15 0.90 -2.56
N ALA A 25 0.39 1.10 -1.36
CA ALA A 25 1.77 0.82 -1.01
C ALA A 25 1.94 -0.61 -0.48
N ARG A 26 1.75 -0.81 0.82
CA ARG A 26 1.99 -2.05 1.60
C ARG A 26 0.97 -2.12 2.72
N LYS A 27 0.57 -3.31 3.18
CA LYS A 27 -0.35 -3.42 4.33
C LYS A 27 0.36 -3.06 5.63
N GLU A 28 1.64 -3.39 5.74
CA GLU A 28 2.44 -3.31 6.96
C GLU A 28 2.74 -1.87 7.42
N VAL A 29 2.49 -0.86 6.59
CA VAL A 29 2.60 0.55 7.01
C VAL A 29 1.41 1.00 7.84
N ILE A 30 0.27 0.31 7.72
CA ILE A 30 -0.95 0.59 8.47
C ILE A 30 -0.86 -0.10 9.83
N ASN A 31 -1.13 0.66 10.90
CA ASN A 31 -1.46 0.07 12.18
C ASN A 31 -2.94 -0.34 12.15
N GLU A 32 -3.22 -1.58 11.72
CA GLU A 32 -4.58 -2.06 11.47
C GLU A 32 -5.47 -1.99 12.72
N ALA A 33 -4.93 -2.39 13.88
CA ALA A 33 -5.67 -2.38 15.15
C ALA A 33 -6.13 -0.96 15.54
N GLU A 34 -5.22 0.01 15.47
CA GLU A 34 -5.55 1.41 15.76
C GLU A 34 -6.49 2.02 14.72
N LEU A 35 -6.32 1.69 13.43
CA LEU A 35 -7.19 2.20 12.38
C LEU A 35 -8.62 1.66 12.53
N ILE A 36 -8.79 0.37 12.88
CA ILE A 36 -10.11 -0.22 13.17
C ILE A 36 -10.78 0.52 14.33
N GLN A 37 -10.06 0.75 15.42
CA GLN A 37 -10.59 1.50 16.56
C GLN A 37 -11.02 2.91 16.13
N LEU A 38 -10.17 3.63 15.41
CA LEU A 38 -10.51 4.98 14.93
C LEU A 38 -11.74 4.98 14.02
N MET A 39 -11.90 3.98 13.14
CA MET A 39 -13.05 3.87 12.24
C MET A 39 -14.36 3.50 12.94
N GLN A 40 -14.29 2.94 14.16
CA GLN A 40 -15.45 2.78 15.05
C GLN A 40 -15.85 4.12 15.67
N GLU A 41 -14.87 4.95 16.06
CA GLU A 41 -15.09 6.26 16.68
C GLU A 41 -15.48 7.36 15.67
N ARG A 42 -14.97 7.27 14.44
CA ARG A 42 -15.18 8.24 13.35
C ARG A 42 -15.91 7.58 12.18
N ASP A 43 -17.23 7.68 12.20
CA ASP A 43 -18.14 7.14 11.18
C ASP A 43 -18.03 7.84 9.81
N ASP A 44 -17.37 9.00 9.75
CA ASP A 44 -17.14 9.76 8.54
C ASP A 44 -15.90 9.31 7.74
N LEU A 45 -14.98 8.58 8.38
CA LEU A 45 -13.76 8.13 7.73
C LEU A 45 -14.02 6.97 6.76
N LYS A 46 -13.25 6.95 5.68
CA LYS A 46 -13.21 5.83 4.73
C LYS A 46 -11.80 5.31 4.54
N PHE A 47 -11.68 4.01 4.32
CA PHE A 47 -10.41 3.35 4.02
C PHE A 47 -10.53 2.51 2.75
N VAL A 48 -9.68 2.81 1.77
CA VAL A 48 -9.63 2.08 0.50
C VAL A 48 -8.20 1.58 0.30
N THR A 49 -8.03 0.31 -0.05
CA THR A 49 -6.71 -0.28 -0.20
C THR A 49 -6.62 -1.20 -1.42
N ASP A 50 -5.47 -1.17 -2.10
CA ASP A 50 -5.12 -2.14 -3.14
C ASP A 50 -4.36 -3.34 -2.55
N ILE A 51 -4.24 -3.42 -1.23
CA ILE A 51 -3.64 -4.58 -0.55
C ILE A 51 -4.57 -5.00 0.56
N MET A 52 -5.05 -6.25 0.49
CA MET A 52 -5.89 -6.85 1.53
C MET A 52 -5.17 -6.80 2.89
N PRO A 53 -5.76 -6.13 3.90
CA PRO A 53 -5.27 -6.12 5.27
C PRO A 53 -5.30 -7.54 5.87
N ASP A 54 -4.48 -7.78 6.90
CA ASP A 54 -4.56 -9.05 7.64
C ASP A 54 -5.89 -9.15 8.42
N ALA A 55 -6.39 -8.01 8.92
CA ALA A 55 -7.67 -7.88 9.60
C ALA A 55 -8.84 -7.54 8.64
N ASP A 56 -8.81 -8.00 7.38
CA ASP A 56 -9.87 -7.73 6.38
C ASP A 56 -11.29 -8.01 6.91
N HIS A 57 -11.48 -9.12 7.63
CA HIS A 57 -12.77 -9.47 8.25
C HIS A 57 -13.28 -8.40 9.23
N GLU A 58 -12.39 -7.75 9.98
CA GLU A 58 -12.76 -6.69 10.90
C GLU A 58 -13.08 -5.39 10.16
N PHE A 59 -12.30 -5.06 9.13
CA PHE A 59 -12.58 -3.91 8.27
C PHE A 59 -13.87 -4.07 7.45
N ALA A 60 -14.22 -5.29 7.05
CA ALA A 60 -15.44 -5.60 6.30
C ALA A 60 -16.73 -5.22 7.05
N LYS A 61 -16.68 -5.06 8.38
CA LYS A 61 -17.79 -4.54 9.19
C LYS A 61 -18.14 -3.09 8.84
N PHE A 62 -17.21 -2.31 8.28
CA PHE A 62 -17.41 -0.92 7.88
C PHE A 62 -18.00 -0.78 6.46
N SER A 63 -19.13 -1.46 6.22
CA SER A 63 -19.82 -1.44 4.92
C SER A 63 -20.07 -0.01 4.42
N GLY A 64 -19.77 0.24 3.14
CA GLY A 64 -19.87 1.57 2.51
C GLY A 64 -18.73 2.54 2.82
N ARG A 65 -17.81 2.17 3.73
CA ARG A 65 -16.65 2.99 4.14
C ARG A 65 -15.32 2.25 4.08
N TYR A 66 -15.34 0.97 3.74
CA TYR A 66 -14.15 0.15 3.51
C TYR A 66 -14.22 -0.55 2.15
N PHE A 67 -13.08 -0.63 1.47
CA PHE A 67 -12.90 -1.48 0.30
C PHE A 67 -11.45 -1.95 0.18
N SER A 68 -11.26 -3.24 -0.10
CA SER A 68 -9.98 -3.79 -0.55
C SER A 68 -10.13 -4.50 -1.89
N THR A 69 -9.13 -4.38 -2.76
CA THR A 69 -9.02 -5.30 -3.89
C THR A 69 -8.75 -6.73 -3.39
N PRO A 70 -9.24 -7.78 -4.08
CA PRO A 70 -9.04 -9.18 -3.66
C PRO A 70 -7.58 -9.62 -3.75
N LYS A 71 -6.80 -8.93 -4.58
CA LYS A 71 -5.35 -9.10 -4.74
C LYS A 71 -4.78 -7.77 -5.21
N LYS A 72 -3.54 -7.49 -4.82
CA LYS A 72 -2.79 -6.33 -5.29
C LYS A 72 -2.72 -6.24 -6.81
N MET A 73 -3.38 -5.24 -7.37
CA MET A 73 -3.58 -5.09 -8.81
C MET A 73 -3.06 -3.77 -9.40
N GLY A 74 -2.48 -2.88 -8.60
CA GLY A 74 -1.97 -1.60 -9.08
C GLY A 74 -0.91 -1.69 -10.19
N ALA A 75 -0.18 -2.80 -10.30
CA ALA A 75 0.77 -3.06 -11.39
C ALA A 75 0.26 -4.09 -12.42
N GLN A 76 -0.97 -4.59 -12.30
CA GLN A 76 -1.53 -5.60 -13.20
C GLN A 76 -2.09 -4.98 -14.48
N THR A 77 -1.24 -4.23 -15.21
CA THR A 77 -1.55 -3.72 -16.55
C THR A 77 -0.48 -4.19 -17.55
N ALA A 78 -0.85 -4.28 -18.83
CA ALA A 78 0.08 -4.70 -19.87
C ALA A 78 1.29 -3.75 -19.97
N GLU A 79 1.03 -2.45 -19.88
CA GLU A 79 2.03 -1.38 -19.96
C GLU A 79 3.02 -1.45 -18.79
N ALA A 80 2.52 -1.61 -17.56
CA ALA A 80 3.37 -1.70 -16.38
C ALA A 80 4.27 -2.94 -16.44
N ASN A 81 3.71 -4.09 -16.85
CA ASN A 81 4.44 -5.34 -16.99
C ASN A 81 5.53 -5.25 -18.07
N ILE A 82 5.21 -4.68 -19.24
CA ILE A 82 6.17 -4.47 -20.33
C ILE A 82 7.29 -3.54 -19.89
N ASN A 83 6.97 -2.41 -19.26
CA ASN A 83 7.95 -1.42 -18.82
C ASN A 83 8.90 -2.00 -17.77
N ALA A 84 8.37 -2.65 -16.73
CA ALA A 84 9.18 -3.24 -15.66
C ALA A 84 10.02 -4.41 -16.17
N GLY A 85 9.43 -5.30 -16.98
CA GLY A 85 10.13 -6.45 -17.55
C GLY A 85 11.29 -6.04 -18.46
N ILE A 86 11.06 -5.10 -19.38
CA ILE A 86 12.11 -4.58 -20.27
C ILE A 86 13.20 -3.85 -19.47
N ALA A 87 12.83 -3.05 -18.47
CA ALA A 87 13.79 -2.34 -17.64
C ALA A 87 14.71 -3.31 -16.88
N ALA A 88 14.15 -4.37 -16.28
CA ALA A 88 14.91 -5.39 -15.58
C ALA A 88 15.87 -6.14 -16.53
N ALA A 89 15.39 -6.55 -17.71
CA ALA A 89 16.21 -7.22 -18.71
C ALA A 89 17.39 -6.35 -19.17
N LYS A 90 17.15 -5.05 -19.39
CA LYS A 90 18.20 -4.08 -19.75
C LYS A 90 19.22 -3.89 -18.63
N GLN A 91 18.78 -3.83 -17.38
CA GLN A 91 19.68 -3.69 -16.22
C GLN A 91 20.59 -4.92 -16.06
N ILE A 92 20.05 -6.13 -16.26
CA ILE A 92 20.85 -7.37 -16.22
C ILE A 92 21.93 -7.36 -17.30
N ASN A 93 21.58 -7.00 -18.53
CA ASN A 93 22.54 -6.92 -19.63
C ASN A 93 23.63 -5.87 -19.36
N ALA A 94 23.26 -4.68 -18.88
CA ALA A 94 24.19 -3.60 -18.55
C ALA A 94 25.15 -3.99 -17.41
N PHE A 95 24.66 -4.72 -16.40
CA PHE A 95 25.51 -5.24 -15.34
C PHE A 95 26.59 -6.19 -15.87
N PHE A 96 26.23 -7.18 -16.70
CA PHE A 96 27.20 -8.15 -17.22
C PHE A 96 28.16 -7.55 -18.25
N LYS A 97 27.69 -6.61 -19.06
CA LYS A 97 28.49 -6.00 -20.13
C LYS A 97 29.41 -4.91 -19.60
N ASP A 98 28.86 -4.00 -18.79
CA ASP A 98 29.49 -2.73 -18.43
C ASP A 98 29.74 -2.59 -16.92
N GLY A 99 29.34 -3.57 -16.10
CA GLY A 99 29.42 -3.51 -14.63
C GLY A 99 28.42 -2.52 -14.02
N ASP A 100 27.36 -2.13 -14.74
CA ASP A 100 26.41 -1.10 -14.30
C ASP A 100 25.63 -1.53 -13.05
N THR A 101 25.78 -0.76 -11.97
CA THR A 101 25.12 -0.95 -10.67
C THR A 101 24.20 0.22 -10.30
N LYS A 102 23.77 1.04 -11.27
CA LYS A 102 23.02 2.29 -11.05
C LYS A 102 21.80 2.17 -10.13
N PHE A 103 21.07 1.05 -10.17
CA PHE A 103 19.87 0.83 -9.36
C PHE A 103 20.07 -0.20 -8.23
N GLN A 104 21.31 -0.46 -7.83
CA GLN A 104 21.63 -1.37 -6.72
C GLN A 104 21.06 -0.85 -5.40
N VAL A 105 20.32 -1.71 -4.69
CA VAL A 105 19.66 -1.37 -3.41
C VAL A 105 20.33 -1.97 -2.17
N ASN A 106 21.46 -2.66 -2.35
CA ASN A 106 22.30 -3.22 -1.29
C ASN A 106 23.76 -2.78 -1.43
N LYS A 107 24.58 -3.13 -0.44
CA LYS A 107 26.04 -3.08 -0.47
C LYS A 107 26.60 -4.37 0.10
#